data_AF-A0A060Q4L3-F1
#
_entry.id   AF-A0A060Q4L3-F1
#
_cell.length_a   1.000
_cell.length_b   1.000
_cell.length_c   1.000
_cell.angle_alpha   90.00
_cell.angle_beta   90.00
_cell.angle_gamma   90.00
#
_symmetry.space_group_name_H-M   'P 1'
#
loop_
_entity.id
_entity.type
_entity.pdbx_description
1 polymer ?
#
loop_
_entity_poly.entity_id
_entity_poly.type
_entity_poly.pdbx_seq_one_letter_code
_entity_poly.pdbx_strand_id
1 'polypeptide(L)'
;MPHAIYVTTAEATDRSSAVKMVENAKANLSEVKNILVDAGYTGENFATQIKAIIGATVEVIKRSELHTFVVLPKRWVVERSFA
;
A
#
# COMPACT_ATOMS: atom_id res chain seq x y z
N MET A 1 -2.22 12.95 9.87
CA MET A 1 -1.83 12.40 8.56
C MET A 1 -2.87 11.36 8.14
N PRO A 2 -3.21 11.25 6.85
CA PRO A 2 -4.24 10.33 6.39
C PRO A 2 -3.82 8.88 6.68
N HIS A 3 -4.68 8.11 7.33
CA HIS A 3 -4.40 6.75 7.77
C HIS A 3 -5.66 5.89 7.71
N ALA A 4 -5.48 4.58 7.55
CA ALA A 4 -6.56 3.62 7.56
C ALA A 4 -6.09 2.33 8.24
N ILE A 5 -6.99 1.71 9.01
CA ILE A 5 -6.77 0.43 9.67
C ILE A 5 -7.99 -0.43 9.37
N TYR A 6 -7.76 -1.66 8.94
CA TYR A 6 -8.81 -2.62 8.68
C TYR A 6 -8.38 -3.99 9.19
N VAL A 7 -9.15 -4.53 10.13
CA VAL A 7 -8.85 -5.80 10.81
C VAL A 7 -9.74 -6.89 10.22
N THR A 8 -9.13 -7.97 9.75
CA THR A 8 -9.84 -9.12 9.19
C THR A 8 -9.42 -10.41 9.88
N THR A 9 -10.22 -11.45 9.68
CA THR A 9 -9.80 -12.83 9.97
C THR A 9 -8.61 -13.22 9.09
N ALA A 10 -7.83 -14.20 9.53
CA ALA A 10 -6.60 -14.64 8.84
C ALA A 10 -6.85 -15.34 7.50
N GLU A 11 -8.09 -15.73 7.19
CA GLU A 11 -8.47 -16.34 5.92
C GLU A 11 -8.61 -15.33 4.78
N ALA A 12 -8.80 -14.04 5.10
CA ALA A 12 -8.97 -13.00 4.11
C ALA A 12 -7.62 -12.62 3.51
N THR A 13 -7.55 -12.58 2.18
CA THR A 13 -6.30 -12.22 1.50
C THR A 13 -5.98 -10.73 1.70
N ASP A 14 -4.71 -10.43 1.94
CA ASP A 14 -4.22 -9.06 2.14
C ASP A 14 -4.66 -8.12 1.01
N ARG A 15 -4.60 -8.57 -0.25
CA ARG A 15 -5.02 -7.79 -1.41
C ARG A 15 -6.50 -7.41 -1.35
N SER A 16 -7.38 -8.36 -1.06
CA SER A 16 -8.82 -8.10 -0.95
C SER A 16 -9.16 -7.20 0.25
N SER A 17 -8.47 -7.42 1.37
CA SER A 17 -8.67 -6.64 2.60
C SER A 17 -8.17 -5.20 2.44
N ALA A 18 -7.03 -5.01 1.76
CA ALA A 18 -6.46 -3.70 1.49
C ALA A 18 -7.36 -2.87 0.56
N VAL A 19 -7.96 -3.47 -0.47
CA VAL A 19 -8.94 -2.76 -1.32
C VAL A 19 -10.14 -2.28 -0.48
N LYS A 20 -10.72 -3.17 0.33
CA LYS A 20 -11.84 -2.82 1.23
C LYS A 20 -11.45 -1.72 2.23
N MET A 21 -10.23 -1.77 2.76
CA MET A 21 -9.71 -0.73 3.64
C MET A 21 -9.68 0.63 2.94
N VAL A 22 -9.16 0.68 1.71
CA VAL A 22 -9.05 1.92 0.92
C VAL A 22 -10.42 2.43 0.53
N GLU A 23 -11.36 1.54 0.21
CA GLU A 23 -12.76 1.89 -0.05
C GLU A 23 -13.43 2.51 1.17
N ASN A 24 -13.32 1.87 2.34
CA ASN A 24 -13.87 2.36 3.60
C ASN A 24 -13.26 3.70 4.04
N ALA A 25 -11.98 3.92 3.72
CA ALA A 25 -11.24 5.13 4.08
C ALA A 25 -11.08 6.14 2.93
N LYS A 26 -11.87 6.01 1.85
CA LYS A 26 -11.74 6.81 0.62
C LYS A 26 -11.64 8.32 0.88
N ALA A 27 -12.50 8.85 1.75
CA ALA A 27 -12.50 10.28 2.09
C ALA A 27 -11.22 10.72 2.81
N ASN A 28 -10.64 9.87 3.66
CA ASN A 28 -9.40 10.18 4.37
C ASN A 28 -8.18 10.01 3.46
N LEU A 29 -8.24 9.10 2.49
CA LEU A 29 -7.14 8.77 1.58
C LEU A 29 -7.22 9.50 0.23
N SER A 30 -8.13 10.47 0.05
CA SER A 30 -8.40 11.09 -1.26
C SER A 30 -7.21 11.84 -1.86
N GLU A 31 -6.31 12.35 -1.00
CA GLU A 31 -5.11 13.09 -1.42
C GLU A 31 -3.89 12.17 -1.68
N VAL A 32 -4.02 10.87 -1.42
CA VAL A 32 -2.94 9.90 -1.65
C VAL A 32 -2.76 9.71 -3.15
N LYS A 33 -1.56 10.01 -3.67
CA LYS A 33 -1.24 9.92 -5.10
C LYS A 33 -0.55 8.62 -5.51
N ASN A 34 0.22 8.01 -4.62
CA ASN A 34 0.97 6.79 -4.89
C ASN A 34 0.99 5.89 -3.65
N ILE A 35 0.79 4.59 -3.85
CA ILE A 35 0.88 3.57 -2.80
C ILE A 35 2.08 2.67 -3.11
N LEU A 36 3.01 2.59 -2.16
CA LEU A 36 4.11 1.63 -2.19
C LEU A 36 3.64 0.33 -1.53
N VAL A 37 3.80 -0.78 -2.23
CA VAL A 37 3.41 -2.11 -1.74
C VAL A 37 4.55 -3.11 -1.90
N ASP A 38 4.50 -4.21 -1.15
CA ASP A 38 5.46 -5.30 -1.30
C ASP A 38 5.14 -6.21 -2.52
N ALA A 39 5.99 -7.20 -2.75
CA ALA A 39 5.88 -8.14 -3.87
C ALA A 39 4.62 -9.03 -3.85
N GLY A 40 3.92 -9.14 -2.71
CA GLY A 40 2.65 -9.86 -2.57
C GLY A 40 1.46 -9.17 -3.24
N TYR A 41 1.59 -7.88 -3.54
CA TYR A 41 0.57 -7.06 -4.22
C TYR A 41 0.80 -6.94 -5.74
N THR A 42 1.59 -7.85 -6.30
CA THR A 42 1.83 -7.90 -7.75
C THR A 42 0.56 -8.21 -8.56
N GLY A 43 0.54 -7.72 -9.80
CA GLY A 43 -0.57 -7.88 -10.75
C GLY A 43 -1.39 -6.61 -10.96
N GLU A 44 -1.97 -6.47 -12.16
CA GLU A 44 -2.69 -5.25 -12.57
C GLU A 44 -3.99 -5.02 -11.79
N ASN A 45 -4.63 -6.08 -11.31
CA ASN A 45 -5.96 -6.00 -10.69
C ASN A 45 -5.97 -5.09 -9.46
N PHE A 46 -4.98 -5.24 -8.57
CA PHE A 46 -4.90 -4.40 -7.36
C PHE A 46 -4.67 -2.92 -7.73
N ALA A 47 -3.74 -2.65 -8.64
CA ALA A 47 -3.45 -1.29 -9.09
C ALA A 47 -4.66 -0.61 -9.75
N THR A 48 -5.41 -1.36 -10.57
CA THR A 48 -6.64 -0.86 -11.20
C THR A 48 -7.71 -0.51 -10.18
N GLN A 49 -7.90 -1.34 -9.15
CA GLN A 49 -8.88 -1.07 -8.09
C GLN A 49 -8.50 0.17 -7.27
N ILE A 50 -7.24 0.30 -6.86
CA ILE A 50 -6.76 1.50 -6.14
C ILE A 50 -6.97 2.77 -6.98
N LYS A 51 -6.63 2.71 -8.27
CA LYS A 51 -6.83 3.82 -9.20
C LYS A 51 -8.31 4.17 -9.35
N ALA A 52 -9.21 3.18 -9.38
CA ALA A 52 -10.65 3.42 -9.46
C ALA A 52 -11.22 4.04 -8.17
N ILE A 53 -10.72 3.65 -7.00
CA ILE A 53 -11.28 4.11 -5.71
C ILE A 53 -10.80 5.53 -5.37
N ILE A 54 -9.48 5.76 -5.40
CA ILE A 54 -8.85 7.02 -4.94
C ILE A 54 -8.00 7.73 -6.02
N GLY A 55 -7.86 7.17 -7.23
CA GLY A 55 -7.05 7.79 -8.29
C GLY A 55 -5.54 7.63 -8.12
N ALA A 56 -5.08 6.90 -7.10
CA ALA A 56 -3.67 6.69 -6.84
C ALA A 56 -3.02 5.64 -7.77
N THR A 57 -1.72 5.78 -8.00
CA THR A 57 -0.90 4.74 -8.60
C THR A 57 -0.42 3.74 -7.55
N VAL A 58 -0.05 2.53 -7.99
CA VAL A 58 0.57 1.52 -7.14
C VAL A 58 1.95 1.19 -7.68
N GLU A 59 2.95 1.17 -6.80
CA GLU A 59 4.31 0.81 -7.13
C GLU A 59 4.78 -0.34 -6.22
N VAL A 60 5.12 -1.45 -6.86
CA VAL A 60 5.60 -2.65 -6.17
C VAL A 60 7.09 -2.52 -5.90
N ILE A 61 7.46 -2.49 -4.62
CA ILE A 61 8.85 -2.49 -4.18
C ILE A 61 9.24 -3.92 -3.83
N LYS A 62 10.12 -4.51 -4.64
CA LYS A 62 10.64 -5.86 -4.44
C LYS A 62 12.15 -5.82 -4.22
N ARG A 63 12.62 -6.49 -3.18
CA ARG A 63 14.04 -6.81 -2.99
C ARG A 63 14.38 -8.08 -3.75
N SER A 64 15.20 -7.97 -4.79
CA SER A 64 15.61 -9.12 -5.61
C SER A 64 16.94 -9.74 -5.16
N GLU A 65 17.83 -8.97 -4.55
CA GLU A 65 19.12 -9.48 -4.05
C GLU A 65 19.02 -9.87 -2.57
N LEU A 66 19.08 -11.18 -2.30
CA LEU A 66 18.95 -11.75 -0.95
C LEU A 66 20.24 -11.66 -0.14
N HIS A 67 21.41 -11.70 -0.77
CA HIS A 67 22.71 -11.84 -0.08
C HIS A 67 23.49 -10.53 0.10
N THR A 68 22.94 -9.41 -0.38
CA THR A 68 23.58 -8.10 -0.31
C THR A 68 22.65 -7.12 0.38
N PHE A 69 23.20 -6.27 1.25
CA PHE A 69 22.44 -5.13 1.77
C PHE A 69 22.38 -4.04 0.70
N VAL A 70 21.20 -3.82 0.14
CA VAL A 70 20.96 -2.79 -0.88
C VAL A 70 19.94 -1.78 -0.37
N VAL A 71 20.27 -0.50 -0.53
CA VAL A 71 19.33 0.60 -0.29
C VAL A 71 18.38 0.71 -1.47
N LEU A 72 17.09 0.41 -1.27
CA LEU A 72 16.08 0.61 -2.29
C LEU A 72 15.73 2.10 -2.44
N PRO A 73 15.51 2.61 -3.67
CA PRO A 73 15.41 4.03 -3.97
C PRO A 73 14.14 4.73 -3.44
N LYS A 74 13.13 3.99 -2.97
CA LYS A 74 11.92 4.53 -2.34
C LYS A 74 11.61 3.73 -1.09
N ARG A 75 11.91 4.32 0.08
CA ARG A 75 11.70 3.70 1.39
C ARG A 75 10.41 4.20 2.03
N TRP A 76 9.87 3.36 2.90
CA TRP A 76 8.84 3.72 3.87
C TRP A 76 9.31 4.94 4.66
N VAL A 77 8.59 6.06 4.55
CA VAL A 77 8.74 7.16 5.50
C VAL A 77 8.04 6.71 6.78
N VAL A 78 8.82 6.41 7.81
CA VAL A 78 8.26 6.26 9.15
C VAL A 78 7.94 7.66 9.64
N GLU A 79 6.65 7.99 9.71
CA GLU A 79 6.20 9.22 10.36
C GLU A 79 6.66 9.19 11.82
N ARG A 80 7.70 9.94 12.13
CA ARG A 80 8.11 10.24 13.51
C ARG A 80 7.52 11.59 13.86
N SER A 81 6.46 11.61 14.66
CA SER A 81 6.11 12.82 15.41
C SER A 81 7.15 12.97 16.51
N PHE A 82 8.05 13.94 16.35
CA PHE A 82 8.85 14.43 17.47
C PHE A 82 7.93 15.35 18.28
N ALA A 83 7.52 14.88 19.46
CA ALA A 83 6.89 15.72 20.48
C ALA A 83 7.96 16.59 21.16
#